data_AF-A0A662PNQ6-F1
#
_entry.id   AF-A0A662PNQ6-F1
#
_cell.length_a   1.000
_cell.length_b   1.000
_cell.length_c   1.000
_cell.angle_alpha   90.00
_cell.angle_beta   90.00
_cell.angle_gamma   90.00
#
_symmetry.space_group_name_H-M   'P 1'
#
loop_
_entity.id
_entity.type
_entity.pdbx_description
1 polymer ?
#
loop_
_entity_poly.entity_id
_entity_poly.type
_entity_poly.pdbx_seq_one_letter_code
_entity_poly.pdbx_strand_id
1 'polypeptide(L)'
;DQGTGRRKMRIHVLRKFFRSQLALAIPVDVVEALMGHRGYLTEVYRKYPRPEVQLAELYRRGEHMLTIFGSGNVEELARRLEEERRIIEEETARLTRLIDTLTLENSELRERLKELEEDRKRMRILVEDMAERLGRIEAFVEMLGYEVEPMTGRVTYRDVRSRVLEGALAAP
;
A
#
# COMPACT_ATOMS: atom_id res chain seq x y z
N ASP A 1 47.28 -8.06 18.41
CA ASP A 1 47.32 -7.84 19.86
C ASP A 1 46.00 -8.35 20.41
N GLN A 2 46.03 -9.45 21.17
CA GLN A 2 44.82 -10.14 21.59
C GLN A 2 44.06 -9.38 22.68
N GLY A 3 44.70 -8.44 23.38
CA GLY A 3 44.04 -7.58 24.38
C GLY A 3 43.33 -6.35 23.80
N THR A 4 43.77 -5.84 22.63
CA THR A 4 43.19 -4.62 22.02
C THR A 4 42.42 -4.88 20.73
N GLY A 5 42.36 -6.13 20.26
CA GLY A 5 41.78 -6.49 18.95
C GLY A 5 42.55 -5.94 17.74
N ARG A 6 43.68 -5.25 17.96
CA ARG A 6 44.44 -4.59 16.89
C ARG A 6 45.28 -5.59 16.12
N ARG A 7 45.09 -5.69 14.80
CA ARG A 7 45.97 -6.45 13.91
C ARG A 7 47.19 -5.59 13.55
N LYS A 8 48.39 -6.11 13.80
CA LYS A 8 49.64 -5.48 13.32
C LYS A 8 49.77 -5.75 11.82
N MET A 9 49.32 -4.81 10.99
CA MET A 9 49.57 -4.85 9.54
C MET A 9 51.00 -4.38 9.26
N ARG A 10 51.75 -5.19 8.52
CA ARG A 10 53.08 -4.81 8.02
C ARG A 10 52.95 -4.35 6.57
N ILE A 11 53.83 -3.47 6.12
CA ILE A 11 53.86 -2.97 4.72
C ILE A 11 53.92 -4.14 3.71
N HIS A 12 54.56 -5.26 4.07
CA HIS A 12 54.58 -6.48 3.25
C HIS A 12 53.19 -7.06 2.97
N VAL A 13 52.23 -6.92 3.90
CA VAL A 13 50.84 -7.37 3.73
C VAL A 13 50.11 -6.52 2.70
N LEU A 14 50.34 -5.21 2.69
CA LEU A 14 49.80 -4.30 1.66
C LEU A 14 50.35 -4.65 0.27
N ARG A 15 51.66 -4.93 0.19
CA ARG A 15 52.31 -5.39 -1.04
C ARG A 15 51.70 -6.70 -1.54
N LYS A 16 51.47 -7.67 -0.64
CA LYS A 16 50.83 -8.95 -0.97
C LYS A 16 49.39 -8.76 -1.43
N PHE A 17 48.63 -7.91 -0.74
CA PHE A 17 47.26 -7.55 -1.09
C PHE A 17 47.20 -6.93 -2.49
N PHE A 18 47.98 -5.88 -2.75
CA PHE A 18 48.07 -5.21 -4.03
C PHE A 18 48.35 -6.19 -5.17
N ARG A 19 49.34 -7.08 -4.99
CA ARG A 19 49.65 -8.13 -5.97
C ARG A 19 48.46 -9.05 -6.21
N SER A 20 47.87 -9.57 -5.14
CA SER A 20 46.81 -10.58 -5.22
C SER A 20 45.52 -10.05 -5.83
N GLN A 21 45.14 -8.80 -5.54
CA GLN A 21 43.89 -8.21 -6.02
C GLN A 21 44.03 -7.71 -7.45
N LEU A 22 45.13 -7.01 -7.75
CA LEU A 22 45.30 -6.41 -9.07
C LEU A 22 45.56 -7.47 -10.16
N ALA A 23 46.18 -8.60 -9.81
CA ALA A 23 46.40 -9.72 -10.72
C ALA A 23 45.11 -10.42 -11.19
N LEU A 24 43.96 -10.14 -10.55
CA LEU A 24 42.66 -10.65 -11.01
C LEU A 24 42.13 -9.88 -12.22
N ALA A 25 42.58 -8.64 -12.42
CA ALA A 25 42.08 -7.75 -13.47
C ALA A 25 43.12 -7.45 -14.56
N ILE A 26 44.42 -7.56 -14.26
CA ILE A 26 45.52 -7.28 -15.21
C ILE A 26 46.67 -8.30 -15.13
N PRO A 27 47.50 -8.43 -16.17
CA PRO A 27 48.59 -9.41 -16.20
C PRO A 27 49.56 -9.28 -15.02
N VAL A 28 49.98 -10.41 -14.45
CA VAL A 28 50.86 -10.47 -13.26
C VAL A 28 52.16 -9.68 -13.48
N ASP A 29 52.74 -9.78 -14.67
CA ASP A 29 54.00 -9.08 -15.00
C ASP A 29 53.83 -7.56 -14.91
N VAL A 30 52.65 -7.04 -15.28
CA VAL A 30 52.27 -5.61 -15.17
C VAL A 30 52.09 -5.22 -13.71
N VAL A 31 51.54 -6.11 -12.89
CA VAL A 31 51.40 -5.88 -11.45
C VAL A 31 52.77 -5.84 -10.78
N GLU A 32 53.68 -6.77 -11.09
CA GLU A 32 55.04 -6.81 -10.56
C GLU A 32 55.87 -5.59 -10.97
N ALA A 33 55.70 -5.16 -12.22
CA ALA A 33 56.15 -3.91 -12.80
C ALA A 33 55.71 -2.69 -11.98
N LEU A 34 54.41 -2.53 -11.74
CA LEU A 34 53.84 -1.43 -10.93
C LEU A 34 54.36 -1.43 -9.49
N MET A 35 54.73 -2.60 -8.96
CA MET A 35 55.29 -2.75 -7.62
C MET A 35 56.82 -2.55 -7.56
N GLY A 36 57.48 -2.29 -8.69
CA GLY A 36 58.92 -2.07 -8.79
C GLY A 36 59.78 -3.33 -8.58
N HIS A 37 59.27 -4.54 -8.84
CA HIS A 37 60.04 -5.78 -8.67
C HIS A 37 61.00 -6.00 -9.82
N ARG A 38 62.29 -5.69 -9.61
CA ARG A 38 63.32 -5.70 -10.68
C ARG A 38 63.68 -7.07 -11.25
N GLY A 39 63.31 -8.16 -10.60
CA GLY A 39 63.65 -9.53 -11.02
C GLY A 39 63.01 -9.98 -12.34
N TYR A 40 61.90 -9.35 -12.74
CA TYR A 40 61.15 -9.67 -13.97
C TYR A 40 61.13 -8.50 -14.98
N LEU A 41 61.79 -7.38 -14.63
CA LEU A 41 61.66 -6.07 -15.31
C LEU A 41 62.37 -6.00 -16.67
N THR A 42 63.20 -6.97 -17.02
CA THR A 42 64.08 -6.90 -18.20
C THR A 42 63.44 -7.33 -19.52
N GLU A 43 62.33 -8.09 -19.51
CA GLU A 43 61.70 -8.57 -20.75
C GLU A 43 60.42 -7.82 -21.16
N VAL A 44 59.57 -7.43 -20.20
CA VAL A 44 58.23 -6.88 -20.50
C VAL A 44 58.28 -5.40 -20.87
N TYR A 45 59.23 -4.63 -20.33
CA TYR A 45 59.31 -3.18 -20.53
C TYR A 45 59.90 -2.75 -21.88
N ARG A 46 60.67 -3.61 -22.57
CA ARG A 46 61.31 -3.24 -23.83
C ARG A 46 60.36 -3.23 -25.04
N LYS A 47 59.15 -3.79 -24.92
CA LYS A 47 58.24 -3.98 -26.05
C LYS A 47 57.19 -2.86 -26.21
N TYR A 48 57.05 -1.99 -25.23
CA TYR A 48 56.00 -0.97 -25.24
C TYR A 48 56.54 0.37 -25.75
N PRO A 49 55.97 0.95 -26.82
CA PRO A 49 56.43 2.23 -27.37
C PRO A 49 56.16 3.42 -26.44
N ARG A 50 55.18 3.31 -25.53
CA ARG A 50 54.87 4.27 -24.46
C ARG A 50 54.51 3.49 -23.18
N PRO A 51 55.51 3.04 -22.39
CA PRO A 51 55.28 2.16 -21.26
C PRO A 51 54.48 2.84 -20.14
N GLU A 52 54.69 4.12 -19.86
CA GLU A 52 53.99 4.83 -18.78
C GLU A 52 52.48 4.92 -19.03
N VAL A 53 52.08 5.21 -20.27
CA VAL A 53 50.65 5.35 -20.66
C VAL A 53 49.93 4.01 -20.54
N GLN A 54 50.55 2.94 -21.03
CA GLN A 54 49.95 1.60 -20.99
C GLN A 54 49.86 1.05 -19.57
N LEU A 55 50.88 1.30 -18.73
CA LEU A 55 50.83 0.97 -17.32
C LEU A 55 49.71 1.74 -16.60
N ALA A 56 49.53 3.02 -16.92
CA ALA A 56 48.47 3.85 -16.34
C ALA A 56 47.07 3.36 -16.76
N GLU A 57 46.87 2.98 -18.02
CA GLU A 57 45.61 2.41 -18.50
C GLU A 57 45.29 1.07 -17.83
N LEU A 58 46.28 0.18 -17.74
CA LEU A 58 46.11 -1.12 -17.09
C LEU A 58 45.85 -0.95 -15.59
N TYR A 59 46.54 -0.02 -14.92
CA TYR A 59 46.25 0.32 -13.53
C TYR A 59 44.80 0.77 -13.33
N ARG A 60 44.31 1.72 -14.14
CA ARG A 60 42.90 2.19 -14.07
C ARG A 60 41.90 1.05 -14.27
N ARG A 61 42.17 0.13 -15.19
CA ARG A 61 41.30 -1.04 -15.41
C ARG A 61 41.17 -1.91 -14.16
N GLY A 62 42.23 -2.06 -13.37
CA GLY A 62 42.24 -2.87 -12.15
C GLY A 62 42.00 -2.10 -10.85
N GLU A 63 41.88 -0.78 -10.90
CA GLU A 63 41.79 0.11 -9.73
C GLU A 63 40.63 -0.27 -8.79
N HIS A 64 39.49 -0.66 -9.36
CA HIS A 64 38.31 -1.09 -8.62
C HIS A 64 38.57 -2.29 -7.69
N MET A 65 39.57 -3.13 -7.98
CA MET A 65 39.97 -4.27 -7.14
C MET A 65 40.76 -3.84 -5.90
N LEU A 66 41.33 -2.62 -5.90
CA LEU A 66 42.10 -2.08 -4.79
C LEU A 66 41.26 -1.20 -3.85
N THR A 67 40.09 -0.79 -4.31
CA THR A 67 39.17 0.05 -3.55
C THR A 67 38.13 -0.81 -2.82
N ILE A 68 37.85 -0.45 -1.56
CA ILE A 68 36.84 -1.13 -0.73
C ILE A 68 35.42 -0.84 -1.26
N PHE A 69 35.25 0.29 -1.93
CA PHE A 69 34.02 0.72 -2.59
C PHE A 69 34.22 0.71 -4.11
N GLY A 70 34.58 -0.46 -4.66
CA GLY A 70 34.80 -0.67 -6.10
C GLY A 70 33.88 0.17 -6.98
N SER A 71 34.46 0.94 -7.90
CA SER A 71 33.75 1.84 -8.83
C SER A 71 32.70 1.14 -9.70
N GLY A 72 32.71 -0.19 -9.80
CA GLY A 72 31.64 -0.99 -10.43
C GLY A 72 30.34 -1.02 -9.63
N ASN A 73 30.39 -0.93 -8.30
CA ASN A 73 29.18 -0.95 -7.47
C ASN A 73 28.47 0.40 -7.47
N VAL A 74 29.18 1.53 -7.60
CA VAL A 74 28.57 2.85 -7.45
C VAL A 74 27.67 3.19 -8.63
N GLU A 75 28.08 2.87 -9.85
CA GLU A 75 27.29 3.17 -11.05
C GLU A 75 26.09 2.23 -11.21
N GLU A 76 26.23 0.95 -10.84
CA GLU A 76 25.11 0.00 -10.79
C GLU A 76 24.13 0.35 -9.66
N LEU A 77 24.65 0.78 -8.50
CA LEU A 77 23.84 1.23 -7.38
C LEU A 77 23.09 2.53 -7.71
N ALA A 78 23.74 3.48 -8.38
CA ALA A 78 23.09 4.71 -8.83
C ALA A 78 21.93 4.42 -9.79
N ARG A 79 22.13 3.50 -10.76
CA ARG A 79 21.07 3.06 -11.67
C ARG A 79 19.90 2.39 -10.94
N ARG A 80 20.19 1.49 -9.99
CA ARG A 80 19.14 0.86 -9.17
C ARG A 80 18.37 1.88 -8.34
N LEU A 81 19.06 2.84 -7.74
CA LEU A 81 18.43 3.89 -6.95
C LEU A 81 17.54 4.80 -7.81
N GLU A 82 17.95 5.13 -9.03
CA GLU A 82 17.11 5.90 -9.97
C GLU A 82 15.87 5.12 -10.40
N GLU A 83 16.01 3.83 -10.67
CA GLU A 83 14.91 2.96 -11.07
C GLU A 83 13.91 2.74 -9.92
N GLU A 84 14.39 2.44 -8.72
CA GLU A 84 13.55 2.34 -7.52
C GLU A 84 12.84 3.66 -7.22
N ARG A 85 13.55 4.78 -7.34
CA ARG A 85 12.95 6.11 -7.12
C ARG A 85 11.84 6.39 -8.12
N ARG A 86 12.04 6.04 -9.39
CA ARG A 86 11.01 6.17 -10.42
C ARG A 86 9.78 5.33 -10.12
N ILE A 87 9.97 4.07 -9.72
CA ILE A 87 8.86 3.17 -9.35
C ILE A 87 8.08 3.77 -8.17
N ILE A 88 8.78 4.24 -7.13
CA ILE A 88 8.16 4.88 -5.98
C ILE A 88 7.38 6.13 -6.39
N GLU A 89 7.92 6.96 -7.27
CA GLU A 89 7.23 8.15 -7.79
C GLU A 89 5.96 7.79 -8.59
N GLU A 90 6.01 6.74 -9.41
CA GLU A 90 4.85 6.24 -10.17
C GLU A 90 3.78 5.64 -9.24
N GLU A 91 4.17 4.85 -8.25
CA GLU A 91 3.27 4.26 -7.26
C GLU A 91 2.62 5.31 -6.36
N THR A 92 3.39 6.28 -5.87
CA THR A 92 2.87 7.38 -5.05
C THR A 92 1.88 8.24 -5.83
N ALA A 93 2.14 8.53 -7.10
CA ALA A 93 1.20 9.24 -7.97
C ALA A 93 -0.08 8.43 -8.24
N ARG A 94 0.01 7.09 -8.30
CA ARG A 94 -1.16 6.21 -8.44
C ARG A 94 -1.97 6.16 -7.15
N LEU A 95 -1.32 5.98 -6.01
CA LEU A 95 -1.96 5.93 -4.69
C LEU A 95 -2.66 7.25 -4.36
N THR A 96 -2.04 8.38 -4.67
CA THR A 96 -2.65 9.71 -4.47
C THR A 96 -3.95 9.84 -5.24
N ARG A 97 -3.96 9.44 -6.53
CA ARG A 97 -5.19 9.44 -7.35
C ARG A 97 -6.30 8.55 -6.78
N LEU A 98 -5.95 7.37 -6.27
CA LEU A 98 -6.93 6.47 -5.65
C LEU A 98 -7.50 7.05 -4.35
N ILE A 99 -6.68 7.71 -3.55
CA ILE A 99 -7.13 8.41 -2.33
C ILE A 99 -8.08 9.54 -2.70
N ASP A 100 -7.78 10.33 -3.73
CA ASP A 100 -8.65 11.41 -4.19
C ASP A 100 -10.02 10.87 -4.66
N THR A 101 -10.03 9.78 -5.43
CA THR A 101 -11.29 9.12 -5.83
C THR A 101 -12.09 8.63 -4.61
N LEU A 102 -11.43 7.89 -3.71
CA LEU A 102 -12.10 7.32 -2.54
C LEU A 102 -12.62 8.38 -1.56
N THR A 103 -11.92 9.51 -1.45
CA THR A 103 -12.35 10.62 -0.59
C THR A 103 -13.58 11.32 -1.18
N LEU A 104 -13.63 11.51 -2.50
CA LEU A 104 -14.83 12.00 -3.19
C LEU A 104 -16.02 11.05 -3.01
N GLU A 105 -15.84 9.76 -3.30
CA GLU A 105 -16.91 8.76 -3.13
C GLU A 105 -17.43 8.69 -1.69
N ASN A 106 -16.54 8.76 -0.69
CA ASN A 106 -16.94 8.82 0.71
C ASN A 106 -17.75 10.07 1.05
N SER A 107 -17.40 11.22 0.46
CA SER A 107 -18.15 12.46 0.68
C SER A 107 -19.57 12.37 0.11
N GLU A 108 -19.72 11.84 -1.12
CA GLU A 108 -21.03 11.62 -1.75
C GLU A 108 -21.88 10.61 -0.98
N LEU A 109 -21.27 9.50 -0.53
CA LEU A 109 -21.98 8.48 0.26
C LEU A 109 -22.48 9.05 1.59
N ARG A 110 -21.69 9.90 2.25
CA ARG A 110 -22.12 10.58 3.48
C ARG A 110 -23.30 11.51 3.24
N GLU A 111 -23.30 12.23 2.12
CA GLU A 111 -24.41 13.11 1.74
C GLU A 111 -25.69 12.31 1.47
N ARG A 112 -25.61 11.25 0.67
CA ARG A 112 -26.74 10.34 0.41
C ARG A 112 -27.28 9.70 1.68
N LEU A 113 -26.41 9.30 2.61
CA LEU A 113 -26.83 8.76 3.90
C LEU A 113 -27.65 9.77 4.70
N LYS A 114 -27.21 11.03 4.71
CA LYS A 114 -27.93 12.10 5.40
C LYS A 114 -29.31 12.34 4.79
N GLU A 115 -29.42 12.38 3.47
CA GLU A 115 -30.71 12.52 2.77
C GLU A 115 -31.66 11.37 3.11
N LEU A 116 -31.16 10.13 3.09
CA LEU A 116 -31.95 8.95 3.45
C LEU A 116 -32.41 8.98 4.91
N GLU A 117 -31.58 9.47 5.83
CA GLU A 117 -31.97 9.64 7.23
C GLU A 117 -33.08 10.68 7.41
N GLU A 118 -33.02 11.78 6.68
CA GLU A 118 -34.05 12.83 6.66
C GLU A 118 -35.36 12.32 6.07
N ASP A 119 -35.31 11.59 4.96
CA ASP A 119 -36.46 10.91 4.36
C ASP A 119 -37.07 9.89 5.31
N ARG A 120 -36.25 9.08 5.98
CA ARG A 120 -36.70 8.12 6.99
C ARG A 120 -37.41 8.81 8.15
N LYS A 121 -36.95 10.00 8.56
CA LYS A 121 -37.60 10.80 9.61
C LYS A 121 -38.94 11.35 9.13
N ARG A 122 -39.02 11.88 7.91
CA ARG A 122 -40.27 12.37 7.30
C ARG A 122 -41.31 11.25 7.17
N MET A 123 -40.88 10.10 6.65
CA MET A 123 -41.75 8.93 6.50
C MET A 123 -42.32 8.47 7.84
N ARG A 124 -41.50 8.46 8.89
CA ARG A 124 -41.94 8.09 10.24
C ARG A 124 -43.05 9.00 10.77
N ILE A 125 -42.87 10.32 10.64
CA ILE A 125 -43.88 11.31 11.07
C ILE A 125 -45.18 11.13 10.28
N LEU A 126 -45.08 10.89 8.96
CA LEU A 126 -46.26 10.65 8.12
C LEU A 126 -47.00 9.38 8.54
N VAL A 127 -46.28 8.29 8.83
CA VAL A 127 -46.87 7.03 9.29
C VAL A 127 -47.56 7.22 10.66
N GLU A 128 -46.96 7.98 11.57
CA GLU A 128 -47.56 8.32 12.86
C GLU A 128 -48.86 9.12 12.70
N ASP A 129 -48.86 10.20 11.89
CA ASP A 129 -50.07 10.99 11.61
C ASP A 129 -51.15 10.16 10.91
N MET A 130 -50.77 9.28 9.98
CA MET A 130 -51.71 8.35 9.34
C MET A 130 -52.33 7.39 10.35
N ALA A 131 -51.53 6.81 11.25
CA ALA A 131 -52.02 5.92 12.30
C ALA A 131 -53.02 6.63 13.23
N GLU A 132 -52.75 7.87 13.63
CA GLU A 132 -53.68 8.67 14.45
C GLU A 132 -55.00 8.98 13.72
N ARG A 133 -54.94 9.29 12.42
CA ARG A 133 -56.15 9.52 11.61
C ARG A 133 -56.96 8.26 11.44
N LEU A 134 -56.31 7.12 11.16
CA LEU A 134 -56.98 5.83 11.03
C LEU A 134 -57.63 5.40 12.34
N GLY A 135 -56.94 5.53 13.48
CA GLY A 135 -57.53 5.22 14.79
C GLY A 135 -58.77 6.07 15.12
N ARG A 136 -58.79 7.35 14.71
CA ARG A 136 -59.99 8.21 14.83
C ARG A 136 -61.15 7.72 13.96
N ILE A 137 -60.86 7.27 12.74
CA ILE A 137 -61.86 6.73 11.82
C ILE A 137 -62.40 5.39 12.32
N GLU A 138 -61.53 4.49 12.79
CA GLU A 138 -61.93 3.21 13.38
C GLU A 138 -62.88 3.41 14.56
N ALA A 139 -62.54 4.30 15.51
CA ALA A 139 -63.41 4.63 16.63
C ALA A 139 -64.78 5.20 16.18
N PHE A 140 -64.80 5.99 15.12
CA PHE A 140 -66.05 6.51 14.54
C PHE A 140 -66.90 5.40 13.90
N VAL A 141 -66.28 4.48 13.16
CA VAL A 141 -66.96 3.34 12.53
C VAL A 141 -67.53 2.39 13.59
N GLU A 142 -66.78 2.14 14.66
CA GLU A 142 -67.24 1.37 15.83
C GLU A 142 -68.43 2.03 16.54
N MET A 143 -68.41 3.36 16.70
CA MET A 143 -69.53 4.12 17.25
C MET A 143 -70.81 3.97 16.42
N LEU A 144 -70.69 3.86 15.09
CA LEU A 144 -71.81 3.62 14.18
C LEU A 144 -72.32 2.16 14.21
N GLY A 145 -71.70 1.28 15.01
CA GLY A 145 -72.08 -0.12 15.14
C GLY A 145 -71.47 -1.05 14.09
N TYR A 146 -70.37 -0.64 13.45
CA TYR A 146 -69.64 -1.45 12.48
C TYR A 146 -68.28 -1.88 13.07
N GLU A 147 -67.79 -3.06 12.71
CA GLU A 147 -66.45 -3.54 13.06
C GLU A 147 -65.51 -3.42 11.86
N VAL A 148 -64.23 -3.11 12.11
CA VAL A 148 -63.19 -3.01 11.07
C VAL A 148 -62.16 -4.12 11.28
N GLU A 149 -61.86 -4.88 10.22
CA GLU A 149 -60.81 -5.89 10.24
C GLU A 149 -59.42 -5.23 10.11
N PRO A 150 -58.53 -5.34 11.11
CA PRO A 150 -57.31 -4.52 11.21
C PRO A 150 -56.31 -4.68 10.06
N MET A 151 -56.28 -5.84 9.40
CA MET A 151 -55.28 -6.16 8.37
C MET A 151 -55.78 -5.92 6.93
N THR A 152 -57.09 -5.88 6.72
CA THR A 152 -57.71 -5.79 5.39
C THR A 152 -58.51 -4.50 5.22
N GLY A 153 -58.85 -3.81 6.32
CA GLY A 153 -59.72 -2.64 6.33
C GLY A 153 -61.19 -2.97 6.03
N ARG A 154 -61.59 -4.24 6.06
CA ARG A 154 -62.95 -4.67 5.74
C ARG A 154 -63.91 -4.26 6.86
N VAL A 155 -65.04 -3.65 6.50
CA VAL A 155 -66.07 -3.18 7.44
C VAL A 155 -67.28 -4.12 7.45
N THR A 156 -67.73 -4.55 8.63
CA THR A 156 -68.92 -5.41 8.82
C THR A 156 -69.89 -4.78 9.81
N TYR A 157 -71.20 -4.95 9.62
CA TYR A 157 -72.21 -4.42 10.54
C TYR A 157 -72.41 -5.36 11.74
N ARG A 158 -72.36 -4.82 12.96
CA ARG A 158 -72.66 -5.56 14.18
C ARG A 158 -74.16 -5.49 14.45
N ASP A 159 -74.91 -6.50 14.00
CA ASP A 159 -76.33 -6.60 14.34
C ASP A 159 -76.50 -7.00 15.81
N VAL A 160 -76.83 -6.02 16.65
CA VAL A 160 -77.04 -6.22 18.09
C VAL A 160 -78.47 -6.71 18.39
N ARG A 161 -79.42 -6.61 17.45
CA ARG A 161 -80.83 -6.98 17.68
C ARG A 161 -81.06 -8.48 17.65
N SER A 162 -80.31 -9.24 16.85
CA SER A 162 -80.42 -10.70 16.79
C SER A 162 -80.01 -11.39 18.10
N ARG A 163 -78.96 -10.90 18.80
CA ARG A 163 -78.55 -11.46 20.10
C ARG A 163 -79.51 -11.18 21.26
N VAL A 164 -80.19 -10.04 21.26
CA VAL A 164 -81.18 -9.71 22.31
C VAL A 164 -82.43 -10.59 22.17
N LEU A 165 -82.81 -10.95 20.93
CA LEU A 165 -83.93 -11.86 20.67
C LEU A 165 -83.62 -13.32 21.04
N GLU A 166 -82.38 -13.79 20.85
CA GLU A 166 -81.97 -15.12 21.31
C GLU A 166 -81.89 -15.23 22.84
N GLY A 167 -81.47 -14.16 23.53
CA GLY A 167 -81.46 -14.11 25.00
C GLY A 167 -82.85 -13.98 25.62
N ALA A 168 -83.80 -13.32 24.94
CA ALA A 168 -85.19 -13.18 25.40
C ALA A 168 -86.04 -14.44 25.19
N LEU A 169 -85.64 -15.34 24.29
CA LEU A 169 -86.26 -16.67 24.10
C LEU A 169 -85.70 -17.75 25.04
N ALA A 170 -84.73 -17.41 25.91
CA ALA A 170 -84.03 -18.33 26.80
C ALA A 170 -84.19 -18.02 28.31
N ALA A 171 -85.26 -17.33 28.71
CA ALA A 171 -85.62 -17.14 30.12
C ALA A 171 -87.11 -17.44 30.33
N PRO A 172 -87.45 -18.10 31.46
CA PRO A 172 -87.79 -19.52 31.59
C PRO A 172 -89.10 -19.96 30.93
#